data_AF-X8JJF3-F1
#
_entry.id   AF-X8JJF3-F1
#
_cell.length_a   1.000
_cell.length_b   1.000
_cell.length_c   1.000
_cell.angle_alpha   90.00
_cell.angle_beta   90.00
_cell.angle_gamma   90.00
#
_symmetry.space_group_name_H-M   'P 1'
#
loop_
_entity.id
_entity.type
_entity.pdbx_description
1 polymer ?
#
loop_
_entity_poly.entity_id
_entity_poly.type
_entity_poly.pdbx_seq_one_letter_code
_entity_poly.pdbx_strand_id
1 'polypeptide(L)'
;MVAPKLRGILTNHAADQKRFHRLMQEWKQEQLYALSKYLDSAAESISDWRLLPNDQQAAIMHDAWFALAAQIGESEFQKLDPNSQFDTDFLAWAGCCMHKELNSVKGGVSGMSAAWENLKLTPPIALWNKHEIKHRAKESDSKLARGVIKLISLAGALFNNKDEKKGYQNSVDFFFEMQVIQGMAPTATLLWSSSYIQKNYTDLMETLRDAKGSQKFNNIERNVYEGLTDIPTLTELVILALYGQVIGHPYMIYVRTPGHNALDLGAFHNRVKQLCQDIAKDPGLLLIPDPSGALTTLDSKPWDRPEVVYRALCLVPQLPNVYPLLSAFFYGALKAWERFASEFNEEGIIHQASQEQRDSAWVPATNDVSEGALGQRRQMHRRAPTMTDEQFNARVIWKRNETEKWAKEMFTEEDEKYLQTRHWRERAAEGRAKQAKRDARLSSAKQKLAQVVLVEDATYESLQKMKVKDLDKQIDKLREAGDKAVRAKSMLSNKHAKIKEILGGLERRKTTTHIGIEGMDSVGSRMDMDGNSDTEGFPDDAELYHTGDVIF
;
A
#
# COMPACT_ATOMS: atom_id res chain seq x y z
N MET A 1 -31.03 -9.40 12.93
CA MET A 1 -29.74 -9.87 13.47
C MET A 1 -28.61 -9.58 12.48
N VAL A 2 -28.11 -8.34 12.45
CA VAL A 2 -27.01 -7.91 11.57
C VAL A 2 -26.02 -7.17 12.45
N ALA A 3 -25.15 -7.89 13.16
CA ALA A 3 -24.01 -7.35 13.90
C ALA A 3 -23.08 -8.37 14.59
N PRO A 4 -23.43 -9.67 14.82
CA PRO A 4 -22.50 -10.58 15.50
C PRO A 4 -21.18 -10.83 14.75
N LYS A 5 -21.15 -10.54 13.43
CA LYS A 5 -20.01 -10.89 12.56
C LYS A 5 -18.84 -9.91 12.61
N LEU A 6 -19.04 -8.68 13.09
CA LEU A 6 -17.98 -7.67 13.12
C LEU A 6 -17.73 -7.23 14.56
N ARG A 7 -16.83 -7.95 15.23
CA ARG A 7 -16.41 -7.69 16.61
C ARG A 7 -14.93 -7.28 16.72
N GLY A 8 -14.12 -7.56 15.71
CA GLY A 8 -12.68 -7.31 15.71
C GLY A 8 -12.17 -6.75 14.38
N ILE A 9 -11.26 -5.77 14.44
CA ILE A 9 -10.60 -5.18 13.28
C ILE A 9 -9.09 -5.14 13.54
N LEU A 10 -8.30 -5.69 12.60
CA LEU A 10 -6.85 -5.49 12.52
C LEU A 10 -6.53 -4.51 11.39
N THR A 11 -5.80 -3.45 11.68
CA THR A 11 -5.18 -2.62 10.62
C THR A 11 -3.75 -2.23 10.98
N ASN A 12 -3.03 -1.60 10.04
CA ASN A 12 -1.82 -0.86 10.39
C ASN A 12 -2.18 0.43 11.17
N HIS A 13 -1.17 1.18 11.60
CA HIS A 13 -1.35 2.42 12.36
C HIS A 13 -1.54 3.69 11.50
N ALA A 14 -1.75 3.56 10.19
CA ALA A 14 -1.93 4.70 9.30
C ALA A 14 -3.25 5.46 9.59
N ALA A 15 -3.26 6.76 9.31
CA ALA A 15 -4.37 7.64 9.69
C ALA A 15 -5.67 7.30 8.97
N ASP A 16 -5.59 6.88 7.71
CA ASP A 16 -6.71 6.38 6.90
C ASP A 16 -7.30 5.09 7.48
N GLN A 17 -6.46 4.18 7.98
CA GLN A 17 -6.92 2.94 8.60
C GLN A 17 -7.59 3.18 9.96
N LYS A 18 -7.05 4.09 10.78
CA LYS A 18 -7.71 4.55 12.00
C LYS A 18 -9.03 5.25 11.71
N ARG A 19 -9.10 6.01 10.59
CA ARG A 19 -10.35 6.61 10.11
C ARG A 19 -11.35 5.54 9.68
N PHE A 20 -10.91 4.49 8.99
CA PHE A 20 -11.77 3.37 8.62
C PHE A 20 -12.41 2.73 9.86
N HIS A 21 -11.65 2.45 10.92
CA HIS A 21 -12.22 1.91 12.16
C HIS A 21 -13.29 2.84 12.77
N ARG A 22 -13.03 4.16 12.84
CA ARG A 22 -14.02 5.14 13.31
C ARG A 22 -15.27 5.15 12.43
N LEU A 23 -15.12 5.15 11.11
CA LEU A 23 -16.24 5.08 10.18
C LEU A 23 -17.04 3.78 10.35
N MET A 24 -16.41 2.66 10.72
CA MET A 24 -17.12 1.42 10.99
C MET A 24 -17.90 1.47 12.32
N GLN A 25 -17.38 2.17 13.33
CA GLN A 25 -18.10 2.45 14.57
C GLN A 25 -19.29 3.39 14.33
N GLU A 26 -19.05 4.50 13.63
CA GLU A 26 -20.09 5.44 13.20
C GLU A 26 -21.14 4.74 12.35
N TRP A 27 -20.73 3.89 11.38
CA TRP A 27 -21.67 3.09 10.58
C TRP A 27 -22.53 2.16 11.44
N LYS A 28 -22.00 1.61 12.53
CA LYS A 28 -22.78 0.78 13.46
C LYS A 28 -23.84 1.61 14.21
N GLN A 29 -23.60 2.90 14.42
CA GLN A 29 -24.49 3.81 15.16
C GLN A 29 -25.44 4.65 14.26
N GLU A 30 -25.00 5.07 13.07
CA GLU A 30 -25.64 6.16 12.29
C GLU A 30 -26.62 5.71 11.19
N GLN A 31 -26.74 4.41 10.91
CA GLN A 31 -27.67 3.92 9.87
C GLN A 31 -29.13 4.38 10.10
N LEU A 32 -29.48 4.66 11.35
CA LEU A 32 -30.84 4.98 11.80
C LEU A 32 -31.19 6.46 11.58
N TYR A 33 -30.28 7.38 11.90
CA TYR A 33 -30.55 8.82 11.86
C TYR A 33 -30.66 9.36 10.43
N ALA A 34 -29.75 8.91 9.54
CA ALA A 34 -29.76 9.33 8.14
C ALA A 34 -31.00 8.85 7.39
N LEU A 35 -31.47 7.63 7.70
CA LEU A 35 -32.61 7.03 7.05
C LEU A 35 -33.95 7.58 7.55
N SER A 36 -34.07 7.85 8.86
CA SER A 36 -35.27 8.49 9.43
C SER A 36 -35.51 9.85 8.80
N LYS A 37 -34.49 10.72 8.70
CA LYS A 37 -34.61 12.02 8.04
C LYS A 37 -34.99 11.94 6.57
N TYR A 38 -34.45 10.95 5.85
CA TYR A 38 -34.78 10.73 4.45
C TYR A 38 -36.27 10.38 4.29
N LEU A 39 -36.81 9.54 5.18
CA LEU A 39 -38.21 9.16 5.15
C LEU A 39 -39.14 10.27 5.61
N ASP A 40 -38.78 11.04 6.63
CA ASP A 40 -39.56 12.21 7.05
C ASP A 40 -39.68 13.19 5.88
N SER A 41 -38.58 13.46 5.18
CA SER A 41 -38.57 14.30 3.97
C SER A 41 -39.34 13.68 2.80
N ALA A 42 -39.29 12.35 2.62
CA ALA A 42 -40.06 11.66 1.59
C ALA A 42 -41.57 11.72 1.90
N ALA A 43 -41.97 11.53 3.16
CA ALA A 43 -43.35 11.62 3.61
C ALA A 43 -43.92 13.03 3.44
N GLU A 44 -43.12 14.07 3.68
CA GLU A 44 -43.52 15.47 3.48
C GLU A 44 -43.61 15.87 1.99
N SER A 45 -42.85 15.22 1.11
CA SER A 45 -42.76 15.59 -0.32
C SER A 45 -43.68 14.77 -1.24
N ILE A 46 -44.16 13.61 -0.79
CA ILE A 46 -45.04 12.74 -1.58
C ILE A 46 -46.49 13.03 -1.23
N SER A 47 -47.17 13.77 -2.10
CA SER A 47 -48.59 14.12 -1.94
C SER A 47 -49.55 12.97 -2.27
N ASP A 48 -49.18 12.05 -3.16
CA ASP A 48 -49.96 10.84 -3.45
C ASP A 48 -49.06 9.65 -3.84
N TRP A 49 -48.90 8.72 -2.89
CA TRP A 49 -48.10 7.49 -3.02
C TRP A 49 -48.45 6.65 -4.26
N ARG A 50 -49.74 6.58 -4.61
CA ARG A 50 -50.24 5.66 -5.65
C ARG A 50 -49.85 6.10 -7.06
N LEU A 51 -49.41 7.36 -7.22
CA LEU A 51 -48.97 7.91 -8.50
C LEU A 51 -47.48 7.67 -8.77
N LEU A 52 -46.71 7.18 -7.80
CA LEU A 52 -45.30 6.87 -7.98
C LEU A 52 -45.12 5.59 -8.83
N PRO A 53 -44.07 5.51 -9.66
CA PRO A 53 -43.68 4.28 -10.32
C PRO A 53 -43.42 3.14 -9.32
N ASN A 54 -43.75 1.90 -9.69
CA ASN A 54 -43.59 0.72 -8.83
C ASN A 54 -42.17 0.57 -8.25
N ASP A 55 -41.14 0.85 -9.03
CA ASP A 55 -39.74 0.76 -8.56
C ASP A 55 -39.45 1.80 -7.47
N GLN A 56 -40.05 2.99 -7.57
CA GLN A 56 -39.88 4.06 -6.59
C GLN A 56 -40.71 3.78 -5.32
N GLN A 57 -41.92 3.24 -5.47
CA GLN A 57 -42.70 2.72 -4.34
C GLN A 57 -41.95 1.61 -3.61
N ALA A 58 -41.37 0.65 -4.33
CA ALA A 58 -40.60 -0.44 -3.73
C ALA A 58 -39.37 0.07 -2.97
N ALA A 59 -38.64 1.05 -3.54
CA ALA A 59 -37.49 1.66 -2.88
C ALA A 59 -37.88 2.38 -1.57
N ILE A 60 -38.89 3.25 -1.62
CA ILE A 60 -39.33 4.01 -0.43
C ILE A 60 -39.91 3.04 0.62
N MET A 61 -40.66 2.02 0.20
CA MET A 61 -41.19 1.00 1.10
C MET A 61 -40.04 0.23 1.78
N HIS A 62 -39.04 -0.21 1.02
CA HIS A 62 -37.85 -0.85 1.56
C HIS A 62 -37.16 0.03 2.61
N ASP A 63 -36.95 1.31 2.29
CA ASP A 63 -36.29 2.26 3.18
C ASP A 63 -37.14 2.50 4.44
N ALA A 64 -38.46 2.62 4.31
CA ALA A 64 -39.40 2.74 5.43
C ALA A 64 -39.35 1.52 6.37
N TRP A 65 -39.35 0.32 5.79
CA TRP A 65 -39.19 -0.92 6.55
C TRP A 65 -37.85 -0.98 7.29
N PHE A 66 -36.77 -0.57 6.64
CA PHE A 66 -35.45 -0.57 7.25
C PHE A 66 -35.36 0.44 8.40
N ALA A 67 -35.91 1.64 8.26
CA ALA A 67 -35.93 2.63 9.35
C ALA A 67 -36.78 2.18 10.52
N LEU A 68 -37.96 1.60 10.27
CA LEU A 68 -38.81 1.04 11.31
C LEU A 68 -38.09 -0.10 12.05
N ALA A 69 -37.46 -1.03 11.30
CA ALA A 69 -36.69 -2.12 11.89
C ALA A 69 -35.53 -1.60 12.73
N ALA A 70 -34.85 -0.55 12.28
CA ALA A 70 -33.76 0.09 13.01
C ALA A 70 -34.29 0.78 14.29
N GLN A 71 -35.37 1.56 14.23
CA GLN A 71 -35.97 2.25 15.38
C GLN A 71 -36.46 1.26 16.44
N ILE A 72 -37.13 0.18 16.03
CA ILE A 72 -37.54 -0.90 16.94
C ILE A 72 -36.29 -1.56 17.53
N GLY A 73 -35.27 -1.83 16.71
CA GLY A 73 -33.99 -2.38 17.15
C GLY A 73 -33.31 -1.53 18.22
N GLU A 74 -33.24 -0.20 18.04
CA GLU A 74 -32.69 0.74 19.03
C GLU A 74 -33.52 0.74 20.31
N SER A 75 -34.85 0.76 20.21
CA SER A 75 -35.72 0.70 21.39
C SER A 75 -35.54 -0.59 22.18
N GLU A 76 -35.39 -1.74 21.51
CA GLU A 76 -35.09 -3.01 22.17
C GLU A 76 -33.67 -3.05 22.73
N PHE A 77 -32.69 -2.49 22.03
CA PHE A 77 -31.31 -2.37 22.50
C PHE A 77 -31.22 -1.56 23.79
N GLN A 78 -31.89 -0.41 23.87
CA GLN A 78 -31.92 0.43 25.08
C GLN A 78 -32.59 -0.25 26.28
N LYS A 79 -33.41 -1.29 26.07
CA LYS A 79 -34.00 -2.11 27.15
C LYS A 79 -33.03 -3.17 27.69
N LEU A 80 -31.97 -3.49 26.95
CA LEU A 80 -30.95 -4.42 27.42
C LEU A 80 -30.21 -3.84 28.63
N ASP A 81 -29.69 -4.70 29.48
CA ASP A 81 -28.80 -4.26 30.56
C ASP A 81 -27.46 -3.75 29.98
N PRO A 82 -26.70 -2.93 30.73
CA PRO A 82 -25.47 -2.34 30.24
C PRO A 82 -24.44 -3.34 29.69
N ASN A 83 -24.36 -4.56 30.24
CA ASN A 83 -23.40 -5.56 29.75
C ASN A 83 -23.84 -6.13 28.41
N SER A 84 -25.14 -6.40 28.24
CA SER A 84 -25.72 -6.87 26.98
C SER A 84 -25.67 -5.81 25.87
N GLN A 85 -25.84 -4.53 26.24
CA GLN A 85 -25.62 -3.41 25.32
C GLN A 85 -24.16 -3.37 24.87
N PHE A 86 -23.22 -3.41 25.81
CA PHE A 86 -21.79 -3.41 25.51
C PHE A 86 -21.39 -4.61 24.63
N ASP A 87 -21.87 -5.83 24.91
CA ASP A 87 -21.56 -7.01 24.09
C ASP A 87 -22.12 -6.91 22.66
N THR A 88 -23.30 -6.33 22.51
CA THR A 88 -23.93 -6.10 21.21
C THR A 88 -23.15 -5.04 20.42
N ASP A 89 -22.68 -3.98 21.08
CA ASP A 89 -21.90 -2.90 20.48
C ASP A 89 -20.41 -3.19 20.36
N PHE A 90 -19.92 -4.25 20.98
CA PHE A 90 -18.51 -4.60 21.03
C PHE A 90 -17.87 -4.62 19.64
N LEU A 91 -16.89 -3.74 19.46
CA LEU A 91 -16.05 -3.64 18.27
C LEU A 91 -14.65 -3.21 18.69
N ALA A 92 -13.76 -4.18 18.83
CA ALA A 92 -12.37 -3.94 19.20
C ALA A 92 -11.51 -3.70 17.95
N TRP A 93 -10.54 -2.80 18.09
CA TRP A 93 -9.49 -2.57 17.11
C TRP A 93 -8.13 -2.81 17.72
N ALA A 94 -7.27 -3.54 17.02
CA ALA A 94 -5.87 -3.66 17.35
C ALA A 94 -5.02 -3.17 16.19
N GLY A 95 -3.96 -2.42 16.50
CA GLY A 95 -2.92 -2.12 15.52
C GLY A 95 -1.98 -3.30 15.30
N CYS A 96 -1.52 -3.49 14.06
CA CYS A 96 -0.56 -4.52 13.69
C CYS A 96 0.72 -4.44 14.55
N CYS A 97 1.06 -5.55 15.23
CA CYS A 97 2.21 -5.61 16.13
C CYS A 97 3.54 -5.35 15.42
N MET A 98 3.72 -5.79 14.17
CA MET A 98 4.93 -5.51 13.38
C MET A 98 5.16 -4.01 13.18
N HIS A 99 4.08 -3.25 12.98
CA HIS A 99 4.18 -1.79 12.85
C HIS A 99 4.44 -1.11 14.19
N LYS A 100 4.01 -1.68 15.33
CA LYS A 100 4.36 -1.18 16.67
C LYS A 100 5.87 -1.26 16.87
N GLU A 101 6.45 -2.43 16.65
CA GLU A 101 7.89 -2.67 16.76
C GLU A 101 8.69 -1.72 15.85
N LEU A 102 8.35 -1.66 14.56
CA LEU A 102 9.03 -0.80 13.59
C LEU A 102 8.96 0.69 13.96
N ASN A 103 7.79 1.14 14.42
CA ASN A 103 7.63 2.53 14.85
C ASN A 103 8.32 2.82 16.19
N SER A 104 8.50 1.81 17.05
CA SER A 104 9.29 1.95 18.28
C SER A 104 10.78 2.10 17.99
N VAL A 105 11.32 1.39 17.00
CA VAL A 105 12.68 1.65 16.49
C VAL A 105 12.80 3.09 15.99
N LYS A 106 11.83 3.58 15.21
CA LYS A 106 11.82 4.99 14.78
C LYS A 106 11.79 5.97 15.96
N GLY A 107 11.00 5.66 17.00
CA GLY A 107 10.96 6.42 18.24
C GLY A 107 12.33 6.47 18.93
N GLY A 108 13.01 5.32 19.04
CA GLY A 108 14.33 5.24 19.64
C GLY A 108 15.40 5.97 18.84
N VAL A 109 15.41 5.82 17.52
CA VAL A 109 16.30 6.58 16.63
C VAL A 109 16.06 8.08 16.78
N SER A 110 14.80 8.53 16.89
CA SER A 110 14.49 9.94 17.10
C SER A 110 15.02 10.44 18.45
N GLY A 111 14.88 9.64 19.51
CA GLY A 111 15.41 9.96 20.84
C GLY A 111 16.93 10.08 20.85
N MET A 112 17.61 9.11 20.24
CA MET A 112 19.06 9.11 20.06
C MET A 112 19.54 10.30 19.20
N SER A 113 18.85 10.58 18.09
CA SER A 113 19.15 11.73 17.22
C SER A 113 19.08 13.05 17.98
N ALA A 114 18.05 13.25 18.80
CA ALA A 114 17.91 14.44 19.63
C ALA A 114 18.97 14.51 20.74
N ALA A 115 19.41 13.36 21.27
CA ALA A 115 20.42 13.32 22.32
C ALA A 115 21.81 13.77 21.84
N TRP A 116 22.19 13.50 20.59
CA TRP A 116 23.43 14.05 20.01
C TRP A 116 23.48 15.59 20.15
N GLU A 117 22.38 16.26 19.82
CA GLU A 117 22.26 17.73 19.92
C GLU A 117 22.14 18.20 21.37
N ASN A 118 21.21 17.62 22.14
CA ASN A 118 20.91 18.04 23.51
C ASN A 118 22.11 17.89 24.45
N LEU A 119 22.92 16.85 24.25
CA LEU A 119 24.13 16.59 25.03
C LEU A 119 25.37 17.25 24.43
N LYS A 120 25.23 18.00 23.33
CA LYS A 120 26.32 18.68 22.60
C LYS A 120 27.47 17.74 22.23
N LEU A 121 27.11 16.52 21.82
CA LEU A 121 28.05 15.49 21.40
C LEU A 121 28.32 15.62 19.90
N THR A 122 29.45 15.07 19.43
CA THR A 122 29.74 15.01 17.99
C THR A 122 28.79 14.00 17.33
N PRO A 123 27.91 14.44 16.41
CA PRO A 123 26.97 13.54 15.75
C PRO A 123 27.67 12.67 14.70
N PRO A 124 27.01 11.62 14.21
CA PRO A 124 27.48 10.83 13.09
C PRO A 124 27.75 11.64 11.84
N ILE A 125 28.71 11.14 11.03
CA ILE A 125 29.03 11.73 9.74
C ILE A 125 27.84 11.70 8.80
N ALA A 126 27.69 12.77 8.01
CA ALA A 126 26.76 12.78 6.90
C ALA A 126 27.28 11.86 5.79
N LEU A 127 26.39 11.08 5.17
CA LEU A 127 26.71 10.09 4.14
C LEU A 127 26.11 10.53 2.80
N TRP A 128 26.87 11.38 2.10
CA TRP A 128 26.40 12.23 1.00
C TRP A 128 26.20 11.43 -0.30
N ASN A 129 25.09 11.66 -0.99
CA ASN A 129 24.92 11.15 -2.35
C ASN A 129 25.65 12.05 -3.37
N LYS A 130 25.87 11.55 -4.60
CA LYS A 130 26.63 12.29 -5.64
C LYS A 130 26.06 13.67 -5.97
N HIS A 131 24.74 13.85 -5.88
CA HIS A 131 24.08 15.13 -6.16
C HIS A 131 24.27 16.10 -4.99
N GLU A 132 24.12 15.64 -3.76
CA GLU A 132 24.37 16.42 -2.54
C GLU A 132 25.82 16.94 -2.50
N ILE A 133 26.80 16.11 -2.86
CA ILE A 133 28.21 16.54 -2.95
C ILE A 133 28.39 17.69 -3.95
N LYS A 134 27.71 17.62 -5.11
CA LYS A 134 27.78 18.68 -6.13
C LYS A 134 27.12 19.98 -5.66
N HIS A 135 26.19 19.90 -4.71
CA HIS A 135 25.44 21.05 -4.18
C HIS A 135 25.88 21.47 -2.77
N ARG A 136 27.05 21.02 -2.31
CA ARG A 136 27.63 21.21 -0.97
C ARG A 136 27.60 22.63 -0.39
N ALA A 137 27.56 23.66 -1.23
CA ALA A 137 27.50 25.06 -0.80
C ALA A 137 26.07 25.61 -0.57
N LYS A 138 25.01 24.88 -0.94
CA LYS A 138 23.61 25.37 -0.93
C LYS A 138 22.72 24.70 0.11
N GLU A 139 23.14 23.59 0.71
CA GLU A 139 22.33 22.84 1.68
C GLU A 139 22.90 23.00 3.10
N SER A 140 22.00 23.22 4.07
CA SER A 140 22.36 23.23 5.48
C SER A 140 22.65 21.80 5.94
N ASP A 141 23.77 21.59 6.64
CA ASP A 141 24.21 20.28 7.13
C ASP A 141 23.14 19.54 7.97
N SER A 142 22.22 20.29 8.60
CA SER A 142 21.08 19.78 9.37
C SER A 142 20.03 18.98 8.58
N LYS A 143 20.01 19.06 7.23
CA LYS A 143 19.05 18.32 6.39
C LYS A 143 19.62 17.02 5.81
N LEU A 144 20.90 16.75 6.03
CA LEU A 144 21.60 15.64 5.37
C LEU A 144 21.38 14.32 6.11
N ALA A 145 21.17 13.25 5.34
CA ALA A 145 21.06 11.91 5.88
C ALA A 145 22.42 11.44 6.43
N ARG A 146 22.42 11.01 7.69
CA ARG A 146 23.61 10.65 8.46
C ARG A 146 23.39 9.41 9.33
N GLY A 147 24.47 8.91 9.90
CA GLY A 147 24.43 7.86 10.92
C GLY A 147 23.93 6.51 10.43
N VAL A 148 23.54 5.68 11.39
CA VAL A 148 23.34 4.24 11.16
C VAL A 148 22.19 3.96 10.20
N ILE A 149 21.09 4.72 10.24
CA ILE A 149 19.94 4.46 9.37
C ILE A 149 20.31 4.67 7.91
N LYS A 150 21.09 5.73 7.62
CA LYS A 150 21.60 5.95 6.27
C LYS A 150 22.62 4.89 5.89
N LEU A 151 23.54 4.53 6.79
CA LEU A 151 24.51 3.45 6.57
C LEU A 151 23.80 2.14 6.20
N ILE A 152 22.81 1.71 6.99
CA ILE A 152 22.07 0.47 6.77
C ILE A 152 21.33 0.49 5.44
N SER A 153 20.72 1.63 5.09
CA SER A 153 20.06 1.81 3.79
C SER A 153 21.03 1.66 2.62
N LEU A 154 22.22 2.28 2.70
CA LEU A 154 23.25 2.18 1.67
C LEU A 154 23.83 0.77 1.58
N ALA A 155 24.09 0.14 2.73
CA ALA A 155 24.56 -1.23 2.81
C ALA A 155 23.53 -2.21 2.23
N GLY A 156 22.24 -2.02 2.48
CA GLY A 156 21.17 -2.80 1.84
C GLY A 156 21.15 -2.62 0.32
N ALA A 157 21.31 -1.39 -0.17
CA ALA A 157 21.40 -1.12 -1.61
C ALA A 157 22.66 -1.72 -2.26
N LEU A 158 23.73 -1.88 -1.49
CA LEU A 158 25.01 -2.39 -1.97
C LEU A 158 25.07 -3.93 -1.90
N PHE A 159 24.71 -4.51 -0.76
CA PHE A 159 24.86 -5.93 -0.45
C PHE A 159 23.59 -6.76 -0.69
N ASN A 160 22.44 -6.11 -0.91
CA ASN A 160 21.17 -6.77 -1.25
C ASN A 160 20.34 -5.92 -2.24
N ASN A 161 20.99 -5.53 -3.33
CA ASN A 161 20.35 -4.84 -4.44
C ASN A 161 19.26 -5.71 -5.09
N LYS A 162 18.22 -5.09 -5.67
CA LYS A 162 17.22 -5.81 -6.46
C LYS A 162 17.76 -6.27 -7.82
N ASP A 163 18.78 -5.58 -8.32
CA ASP A 163 19.49 -5.90 -9.54
C ASP A 163 20.78 -6.67 -9.17
N GLU A 164 20.74 -7.98 -9.38
CA GLU A 164 21.86 -8.90 -9.09
C GLU A 164 23.15 -8.52 -9.83
N LYS A 165 23.06 -7.74 -10.92
CA LYS A 165 24.25 -7.27 -11.67
C LYS A 165 24.90 -6.02 -11.06
N LYS A 166 24.19 -5.29 -10.20
CA LYS A 166 24.65 -4.00 -9.65
C LYS A 166 25.08 -4.06 -8.19
N GLY A 167 24.67 -5.09 -7.46
CA GLY A 167 25.04 -5.29 -6.07
C GLY A 167 26.25 -6.20 -5.88
N TYR A 168 26.61 -6.41 -4.61
CA TYR A 168 27.68 -7.28 -4.14
C TYR A 168 27.17 -8.53 -3.42
N GLN A 169 25.93 -8.95 -3.64
CA GLN A 169 25.29 -10.10 -2.98
C GLN A 169 26.19 -11.34 -3.03
N ASN A 170 26.53 -11.80 -4.23
CA ASN A 170 27.36 -13.00 -4.42
C ASN A 170 28.78 -12.82 -3.87
N SER A 171 29.32 -11.61 -3.90
CA SER A 171 30.64 -11.30 -3.34
C SER A 171 30.65 -11.35 -1.82
N VAL A 172 29.57 -10.87 -1.18
CA VAL A 172 29.34 -10.97 0.26
C VAL A 172 29.21 -12.44 0.64
N ASP A 173 28.35 -13.20 -0.05
CA ASP A 173 28.15 -14.64 0.18
C ASP A 173 29.47 -15.39 0.10
N PHE A 174 30.21 -15.24 -0.99
CA PHE A 174 31.50 -15.89 -1.17
C PHE A 174 32.54 -15.48 -0.10
N PHE A 175 32.63 -14.19 0.23
CA PHE A 175 33.59 -13.71 1.22
C PHE A 175 33.29 -14.30 2.61
N PHE A 176 32.02 -14.31 3.02
CA PHE A 176 31.64 -14.86 4.32
C PHE A 176 31.68 -16.38 4.35
N GLU A 177 31.39 -17.08 3.25
CA GLU A 177 31.63 -18.53 3.15
C GLU A 177 33.10 -18.89 3.30
N MET A 178 34.01 -18.05 2.79
CA MET A 178 35.45 -18.24 2.92
C MET A 178 36.00 -17.87 4.30
N GLN A 179 35.37 -16.93 5.01
CA GLN A 179 35.82 -16.45 6.33
C GLN A 179 35.12 -17.13 7.52
N VAL A 180 33.93 -17.72 7.31
CA VAL A 180 33.09 -18.31 8.36
C VAL A 180 32.95 -19.81 8.13
N ILE A 181 33.15 -20.61 9.18
CA ILE A 181 32.83 -22.04 9.18
C ILE A 181 31.33 -22.19 8.86
N GLN A 182 31.03 -22.96 7.80
CA GLN A 182 29.72 -23.32 7.24
C GLN A 182 28.48 -23.01 8.12
N GLY A 183 27.55 -22.21 7.59
CA GLY A 183 26.17 -22.15 8.10
C GLY A 183 25.47 -20.78 8.15
N MET A 184 26.16 -19.68 7.85
CA MET A 184 25.56 -18.33 7.91
C MET A 184 25.24 -17.78 6.52
N ALA A 185 23.98 -17.87 6.09
CA ALA A 185 23.51 -17.26 4.84
C ALA A 185 23.36 -15.73 4.98
N PRO A 186 24.00 -14.90 4.13
CA PRO A 186 23.92 -13.45 4.22
C PRO A 186 22.61 -12.85 3.70
N THR A 187 21.53 -12.91 4.48
CA THR A 187 20.33 -12.12 4.15
C THR A 187 20.44 -10.70 4.71
N ALA A 188 19.92 -9.70 3.99
CA ALA A 188 19.96 -8.27 4.37
C ALA A 188 19.43 -7.93 5.78
N THR A 189 18.70 -8.86 6.39
CA THR A 189 18.29 -8.86 7.80
C THR A 189 19.49 -8.85 8.77
N LEU A 190 20.71 -9.14 8.31
CA LEU A 190 21.93 -9.21 9.11
C LEU A 190 22.57 -7.87 9.48
N LEU A 191 22.27 -6.79 8.74
CA LEU A 191 22.72 -5.46 9.15
C LEU A 191 22.00 -4.96 10.41
N TRP A 192 20.86 -5.55 10.74
CA TRP A 192 20.12 -5.28 11.98
C TRP A 192 20.64 -6.12 13.15
N SER A 193 21.41 -7.18 12.87
CA SER A 193 21.80 -8.19 13.84
C SER A 193 23.29 -8.53 13.81
N SER A 194 24.22 -7.60 13.55
CA SER A 194 25.62 -7.88 13.91
C SER A 194 26.57 -6.68 13.98
N SER A 195 27.15 -6.49 15.16
CA SER A 195 28.48 -5.89 15.42
C SER A 195 29.63 -6.87 15.13
N TYR A 196 29.32 -8.11 14.72
CA TYR A 196 30.25 -9.14 14.20
C TYR A 196 31.01 -8.69 12.93
N ILE A 197 30.63 -7.52 12.41
CA ILE A 197 30.71 -7.19 11.00
C ILE A 197 31.63 -6.00 10.74
N GLN A 198 31.92 -5.12 11.71
CA GLN A 198 32.70 -3.91 11.38
C GLN A 198 33.99 -4.26 10.67
N LYS A 199 34.84 -5.12 11.27
CA LYS A 199 36.10 -5.54 10.66
C LYS A 199 35.89 -6.37 9.39
N ASN A 200 35.00 -7.35 9.43
CA ASN A 200 34.82 -8.24 8.27
C ASN A 200 34.23 -7.50 7.06
N TYR A 201 33.35 -6.52 7.29
CA TYR A 201 32.81 -5.67 6.22
C TYR A 201 33.80 -4.60 5.81
N THR A 202 34.63 -4.03 6.69
CA THR A 202 35.74 -3.18 6.23
C THR A 202 36.71 -3.98 5.37
N ASP A 203 37.09 -5.19 5.78
CA ASP A 203 37.99 -6.09 5.05
C ASP A 203 37.38 -6.51 3.70
N LEU A 204 36.08 -6.83 3.68
CA LEU A 204 35.32 -7.08 2.45
C LEU A 204 35.35 -5.86 1.53
N MET A 205 35.07 -4.67 2.06
CA MET A 205 35.06 -3.43 1.28
C MET A 205 36.45 -3.13 0.72
N GLU A 206 37.51 -3.33 1.48
CA GLU A 206 38.89 -3.22 1.00
C GLU A 206 39.19 -4.24 -0.10
N THR A 207 38.78 -5.50 0.07
CA THR A 207 38.92 -6.54 -0.95
C THR A 207 38.19 -6.15 -2.24
N LEU A 208 36.96 -5.64 -2.13
CA LEU A 208 36.16 -5.17 -3.26
C LEU A 208 36.77 -3.93 -3.93
N ARG A 209 37.42 -3.05 -3.17
CA ARG A 209 38.17 -1.91 -3.71
C ARG A 209 39.37 -2.39 -4.51
N ASP A 210 40.16 -3.29 -3.94
CA ASP A 210 41.45 -3.72 -4.49
C ASP A 210 41.28 -4.62 -5.73
N ALA A 211 40.17 -5.36 -5.80
CA ALA A 211 39.78 -6.13 -6.99
C ALA A 211 39.44 -5.26 -8.22
N LYS A 212 39.20 -3.96 -8.05
CA LYS A 212 38.88 -3.05 -9.17
C LYS A 212 40.14 -2.56 -9.85
N GLY A 213 40.11 -2.45 -11.16
CA GLY A 213 41.20 -1.83 -11.93
C GLY A 213 41.51 -0.38 -11.52
N SER A 214 40.53 0.34 -10.96
CA SER A 214 40.72 1.71 -10.43
C SER A 214 41.28 1.77 -9.01
N GLN A 215 41.20 0.66 -8.25
CA GLN A 215 41.54 0.56 -6.82
C GLN A 215 40.95 1.68 -5.95
N LYS A 216 39.76 2.16 -6.32
CA LYS A 216 39.08 3.28 -5.65
C LYS A 216 37.63 2.92 -5.35
N PHE A 217 37.18 3.36 -4.19
CA PHE A 217 35.76 3.34 -3.85
C PHE A 217 34.96 4.29 -4.73
N ASN A 218 33.81 3.82 -5.20
CA ASN A 218 32.76 4.71 -5.68
C ASN A 218 32.09 5.42 -4.50
N ASN A 219 31.12 6.30 -4.78
CA ASN A 219 30.49 7.12 -3.75
C ASN A 219 29.74 6.30 -2.69
N ILE A 220 28.94 5.31 -3.11
CA ILE A 220 28.14 4.52 -2.16
C ILE A 220 29.05 3.63 -1.31
N GLU A 221 30.09 3.07 -1.92
CA GLU A 221 31.08 2.26 -1.21
C GLU A 221 31.85 3.07 -0.18
N ARG A 222 32.29 4.26 -0.56
CA ARG A 222 32.99 5.17 0.34
C ARG A 222 32.12 5.52 1.53
N ASN A 223 30.86 5.88 1.30
CA ASN A 223 29.93 6.18 2.39
C ASN A 223 29.74 4.98 3.32
N VAL A 224 29.61 3.77 2.79
CA VAL A 224 29.49 2.55 3.61
C VAL A 224 30.77 2.32 4.41
N TYR A 225 31.93 2.42 3.78
CA TYR A 225 33.23 2.25 4.43
C TYR A 225 33.46 3.30 5.54
N GLU A 226 33.26 4.58 5.23
CA GLU A 226 33.40 5.68 6.19
C GLU A 226 32.43 5.52 7.37
N GLY A 227 31.16 5.16 7.10
CA GLY A 227 30.18 4.90 8.16
C GLY A 227 30.53 3.70 9.05
N LEU A 228 31.18 2.66 8.50
CA LEU A 228 31.70 1.53 9.27
C LEU A 228 32.96 1.87 10.10
N THR A 229 33.59 3.02 9.85
CA THR A 229 34.76 3.49 10.62
C THR A 229 34.45 4.64 11.56
N ASP A 230 33.26 5.23 11.47
CA ASP A 230 32.83 6.38 12.25
C ASP A 230 32.31 5.98 13.64
N ILE A 231 32.97 6.44 14.70
CA ILE A 231 32.67 6.06 16.10
C ILE A 231 31.20 6.40 16.49
N PRO A 232 30.67 7.62 16.23
CA PRO A 232 29.27 7.90 16.46
C PRO A 232 28.31 6.98 15.68
N THR A 233 28.56 6.72 14.39
CA THR A 233 27.74 5.77 13.59
C THR A 233 27.77 4.36 14.17
N LEU A 234 28.94 3.88 14.61
CA LEU A 234 29.09 2.59 15.27
C LEU A 234 28.38 2.54 16.62
N THR A 235 28.35 3.65 17.35
CA THR A 235 27.58 3.77 18.60
C THR A 235 26.09 3.51 18.33
N GLU A 236 25.54 4.16 17.31
CA GLU A 236 24.15 3.95 16.91
C GLU A 236 23.89 2.51 16.42
N LEU A 237 24.83 1.91 15.69
CA LEU A 237 24.75 0.52 15.21
C LEU A 237 24.72 -0.49 16.37
N VAL A 238 25.58 -0.31 17.37
CA VAL A 238 25.59 -1.15 18.57
C VAL A 238 24.26 -1.07 19.31
N ILE A 239 23.71 0.14 19.47
CA ILE A 239 22.42 0.35 20.15
C ILE A 239 21.28 -0.38 19.40
N LEU A 240 21.20 -0.24 18.08
CA LEU A 240 20.18 -0.94 17.27
C LEU A 240 20.33 -2.46 17.36
N ALA A 241 21.55 -2.98 17.30
CA ALA A 241 21.80 -4.42 17.40
C ALA A 241 21.36 -4.98 18.77
N LEU A 242 21.67 -4.26 19.86
CA LEU A 242 21.25 -4.65 21.21
C LEU A 242 19.72 -4.61 21.35
N TYR A 243 19.06 -3.55 20.86
CA TYR A 243 17.59 -3.49 20.87
C TYR A 243 16.96 -4.65 20.08
N GLY A 244 17.52 -4.99 18.92
CA GLY A 244 17.09 -6.13 18.12
C GLY A 244 17.15 -7.44 18.89
N GLN A 245 18.25 -7.71 19.60
CA GLN A 245 18.43 -8.95 20.37
C GLN A 245 17.55 -9.01 21.63
N VAL A 246 17.29 -7.86 22.26
CA VAL A 246 16.61 -7.80 23.56
C VAL A 246 15.09 -7.68 23.43
N ILE A 247 14.61 -6.91 22.46
CA ILE A 247 13.17 -6.63 22.25
C ILE A 247 12.74 -7.10 20.88
N GLY A 248 13.39 -6.63 19.81
CA GLY A 248 12.90 -6.80 18.43
C GLY A 248 12.65 -8.26 18.05
N HIS A 249 13.67 -9.11 18.13
CA HIS A 249 13.58 -10.53 17.78
C HIS A 249 12.61 -11.30 18.69
N PRO A 250 12.74 -11.27 20.04
CA PRO A 250 11.78 -11.94 20.92
C PRO A 250 10.33 -11.48 20.69
N TYR A 251 10.11 -10.18 20.47
CA TYR A 251 8.80 -9.63 20.19
C TYR A 251 8.22 -10.19 18.89
N MET A 252 9.00 -10.13 17.80
CA MET A 252 8.58 -10.65 16.49
C MET A 252 8.26 -12.14 16.54
N ILE A 253 9.08 -12.94 17.23
CA ILE A 253 8.84 -14.39 17.40
C ILE A 253 7.53 -14.61 18.14
N TYR A 254 7.31 -13.91 19.26
CA TYR A 254 6.11 -14.06 20.07
C TYR A 254 4.85 -13.70 19.29
N VAL A 255 4.80 -12.52 18.67
CA VAL A 255 3.57 -12.06 17.97
C VAL A 255 3.28 -12.81 16.68
N ARG A 256 4.28 -13.44 16.05
CA ARG A 256 4.09 -14.32 14.89
C ARG A 256 3.76 -15.76 15.26
N THR A 257 3.89 -16.13 16.53
CA THR A 257 3.50 -17.46 16.98
C THR A 257 2.00 -17.63 16.79
N PRO A 258 1.54 -18.68 16.08
CA PRO A 258 0.11 -18.92 15.87
C PRO A 258 -0.64 -19.09 17.19
N GLY A 259 -1.91 -18.69 17.22
CA GLY A 259 -2.76 -18.88 18.39
C GLY A 259 -2.84 -17.68 19.34
N HIS A 260 -2.13 -16.59 19.06
CA HIS A 260 -2.30 -15.34 19.80
C HIS A 260 -3.38 -14.45 19.18
N ASN A 261 -4.39 -14.11 19.98
CA ASN A 261 -5.28 -13.00 19.71
C ASN A 261 -4.58 -11.68 20.07
N ALA A 262 -4.60 -10.71 19.16
CA ALA A 262 -3.98 -9.40 19.36
C ALA A 262 -4.54 -8.69 20.59
N LEU A 263 -5.81 -8.92 20.91
CA LEU A 263 -6.51 -8.29 22.03
C LEU A 263 -5.99 -8.77 23.40
N ASP A 264 -5.32 -9.92 23.47
CA ASP A 264 -4.74 -10.46 24.71
C ASP A 264 -3.29 -9.99 24.95
N LEU A 265 -2.73 -9.20 24.04
CA LEU A 265 -1.32 -8.79 24.10
C LEU A 265 -1.04 -7.60 25.04
N GLY A 266 -2.05 -7.06 25.74
CA GLY A 266 -1.89 -5.91 26.62
C GLY A 266 -0.82 -6.10 27.69
N ALA A 267 -0.86 -7.23 28.41
CA ALA A 267 0.15 -7.58 29.41
C ALA A 267 1.55 -7.75 28.79
N PHE A 268 1.62 -8.30 27.57
CA PHE A 268 2.88 -8.46 26.85
C PHE A 268 3.48 -7.11 26.45
N HIS A 269 2.67 -6.17 25.93
CA HIS A 269 3.13 -4.82 25.60
C HIS A 269 3.51 -4.02 26.86
N ASN A 270 2.87 -4.28 28.01
CA ASN A 270 3.30 -3.72 29.29
C ASN A 270 4.70 -4.21 29.70
N ARG A 271 5.02 -5.49 29.50
CA ARG A 271 6.39 -6.01 29.73
C ARG A 271 7.41 -5.33 28.82
N VAL A 272 7.08 -5.10 27.55
CA VAL A 272 7.96 -4.36 26.61
C VAL A 272 8.23 -2.95 27.11
N LYS A 273 7.17 -2.22 27.52
CA LYS A 273 7.30 -0.86 28.08
C LYS A 273 8.16 -0.86 29.34
N GLN A 274 7.95 -1.81 30.25
CA GLN A 274 8.73 -1.92 31.47
C GLN A 274 10.21 -2.16 31.17
N LEU A 275 10.53 -3.13 30.30
CA LEU A 275 11.90 -3.41 29.92
C LEU A 275 12.59 -2.21 29.26
N CYS A 276 11.89 -1.49 28.38
CA CYS A 276 12.40 -0.23 27.82
C CYS A 276 12.70 0.80 28.92
N GLN A 277 11.82 0.93 29.91
CA GLN A 277 11.99 1.87 31.01
C GLN A 277 13.18 1.50 31.89
N ASP A 278 13.36 0.21 32.20
CA ASP A 278 14.43 -0.28 33.05
C ASP A 278 15.80 -0.07 32.39
N ILE A 279 15.94 -0.41 31.11
CA ILE A 279 17.16 -0.18 30.33
C ILE A 279 17.43 1.32 30.13
N ALA A 280 16.39 2.13 29.95
CA ALA A 280 16.55 3.57 29.82
C ALA A 280 17.10 4.21 31.12
N LYS A 281 16.71 3.69 32.28
CA LYS A 281 17.19 4.13 33.60
C LYS A 281 18.58 3.61 33.91
N ASP A 282 18.84 2.35 33.60
CA ASP A 282 20.13 1.69 33.82
C ASP A 282 20.60 0.97 32.55
N PRO A 283 21.32 1.68 31.65
CA PRO A 283 21.88 1.07 30.45
C PRO A 283 22.93 -0.02 30.77
N GLY A 284 23.46 -0.03 32.01
CA GLY A 284 24.39 -1.06 32.49
C GLY A 284 23.80 -2.46 32.44
N LEU A 285 22.46 -2.59 32.53
CA LEU A 285 21.75 -3.86 32.37
C LEU A 285 22.09 -4.56 31.04
N LEU A 286 22.33 -3.80 29.96
CA LEU A 286 22.71 -4.37 28.66
C LEU A 286 24.21 -4.37 28.41
N LEU A 287 24.94 -3.42 29.00
CA LEU A 287 26.36 -3.18 28.72
C LEU A 287 27.30 -3.98 29.64
N ILE A 288 26.78 -4.61 30.68
CA ILE A 288 27.53 -5.49 31.59
C ILE A 288 27.15 -6.95 31.26
N PRO A 289 28.11 -7.87 31.06
CA PRO A 289 27.82 -9.20 30.58
C PRO A 289 27.00 -10.01 31.60
N ASP A 290 25.77 -10.37 31.24
CA ASP A 290 25.12 -11.59 31.73
C ASP A 290 25.34 -12.69 30.69
N PRO A 291 26.17 -13.72 30.97
CA PRO A 291 26.45 -14.81 30.02
C PRO A 291 25.21 -15.58 29.57
N SER A 292 24.11 -15.51 30.34
CA SER A 292 22.88 -16.23 30.05
C SER A 292 21.92 -15.46 29.15
N GLY A 293 22.01 -14.13 29.09
CA GLY A 293 21.07 -13.23 28.41
C GLY A 293 19.62 -13.25 28.97
N ALA A 294 19.29 -14.20 29.83
CA ALA A 294 17.93 -14.48 30.29
C ALA A 294 17.38 -13.40 31.23
N LEU A 295 18.25 -12.64 31.90
CA LEU A 295 17.81 -11.57 32.80
C LEU A 295 17.42 -10.28 32.06
N THR A 296 17.74 -10.16 30.77
CA THR A 296 17.63 -8.88 30.05
C THR A 296 16.80 -8.95 28.77
N THR A 297 16.49 -10.13 28.24
CA THR A 297 15.61 -10.31 27.07
C THR A 297 14.12 -10.27 27.44
N LEU A 298 13.29 -9.81 26.49
CA LEU A 298 11.84 -9.70 26.68
C LEU A 298 11.14 -11.02 27.02
N ASP A 299 11.66 -12.14 26.51
CA ASP A 299 11.12 -13.49 26.76
C ASP A 299 11.92 -14.27 27.80
N SER A 300 12.91 -13.64 28.43
CA SER A 300 13.83 -14.24 29.40
C SER A 300 14.55 -15.49 28.88
N LYS A 301 14.78 -15.56 27.56
CA LYS A 301 15.56 -16.61 26.91
C LYS A 301 16.95 -16.12 26.52
N PRO A 302 17.88 -17.02 26.19
CA PRO A 302 19.16 -16.62 25.60
C PRO A 302 18.96 -15.76 24.36
N TRP A 303 19.93 -14.88 24.08
CA TRP A 303 19.93 -14.08 22.86
C TRP A 303 19.84 -14.99 21.62
N ASP A 304 19.02 -14.59 20.65
CA ASP A 304 18.90 -15.30 19.36
C ASP A 304 20.27 -15.44 18.68
N ARG A 305 21.09 -14.38 18.81
CA ARG A 305 22.44 -14.29 18.24
C ARG A 305 23.43 -13.77 19.27
N PRO A 306 23.90 -14.63 20.21
CA PRO A 306 24.79 -14.20 21.28
C PRO A 306 26.12 -13.63 20.75
N GLU A 307 26.59 -14.10 19.60
CA GLU A 307 27.79 -13.60 18.93
C GLU A 307 27.74 -12.09 18.63
N VAL A 308 26.54 -11.56 18.41
CA VAL A 308 26.27 -10.15 18.14
C VAL A 308 26.41 -9.33 19.40
N VAL A 309 25.84 -9.83 20.49
CA VAL A 309 25.91 -9.14 21.78
C VAL A 309 27.35 -9.08 22.27
N TYR A 310 28.07 -10.20 22.24
CA TYR A 310 29.48 -10.22 22.65
C TYR A 310 30.35 -9.24 21.85
N ARG A 311 30.15 -9.15 20.54
CA ARG A 311 30.90 -8.21 19.69
C ARG A 311 30.51 -6.76 19.96
N ALA A 312 29.24 -6.49 20.22
CA ALA A 312 28.77 -5.17 20.58
C ALA A 312 29.46 -4.73 21.89
N LEU A 313 29.49 -5.63 22.88
CA LEU A 313 30.19 -5.42 24.15
C LEU A 313 31.70 -5.23 23.98
N CYS A 314 32.36 -5.92 23.04
CA CYS A 314 33.77 -5.67 22.72
C CYS A 314 34.03 -4.27 22.15
N LEU A 315 33.04 -3.66 21.48
CA LEU A 315 33.15 -2.29 20.95
C LEU A 315 32.90 -1.24 22.02
N VAL A 316 32.07 -1.51 23.03
CA VAL A 316 31.68 -0.56 24.09
C VAL A 316 32.85 0.26 24.66
N PRO A 317 34.03 -0.30 24.98
CA PRO A 317 35.16 0.47 25.48
C PRO A 317 35.66 1.57 24.53
N GLN A 318 35.39 1.45 23.23
CA GLN A 318 35.78 2.40 22.18
C GLN A 318 34.66 3.41 21.85
N LEU A 319 33.48 3.27 22.47
CA LEU A 319 32.29 4.06 22.18
C LEU A 319 31.98 5.00 23.35
N PRO A 320 32.57 6.21 23.40
CA PRO A 320 32.54 7.08 24.58
C PRO A 320 31.12 7.52 24.99
N ASN A 321 30.18 7.55 24.03
CA ASN A 321 28.84 8.09 24.23
C ASN A 321 27.75 7.00 24.29
N VAL A 322 28.11 5.72 24.38
CA VAL A 322 27.14 4.62 24.28
C VAL A 322 26.10 4.64 25.40
N TYR A 323 26.49 4.91 26.65
CA TYR A 323 25.56 4.96 27.79
C TYR A 323 24.45 6.01 27.65
N PRO A 324 24.76 7.31 27.47
CA PRO A 324 23.72 8.33 27.36
C PRO A 324 22.84 8.14 26.11
N LEU A 325 23.39 7.61 25.02
CA LEU A 325 22.61 7.39 23.80
C LEU A 325 21.75 6.13 23.84
N LEU A 326 22.21 5.07 24.50
CA LEU A 326 21.40 3.88 24.77
C LEU A 326 20.20 4.26 25.63
N SER A 327 20.41 5.06 26.69
CA SER A 327 19.34 5.61 27.51
C SER A 327 18.34 6.43 26.66
N ALA A 328 18.83 7.36 25.84
CA ALA A 328 17.98 8.19 25.00
C ALA A 328 17.20 7.38 23.95
N PHE A 329 17.80 6.35 23.37
CA PHE A 329 17.15 5.44 22.45
C PHE A 329 15.99 4.71 23.13
N PHE A 330 16.22 4.11 24.30
CA PHE A 330 15.17 3.37 25.01
C PHE A 330 14.05 4.28 25.54
N TYR A 331 14.35 5.51 25.96
CA TYR A 331 13.32 6.50 26.25
C TYR A 331 12.49 6.87 25.00
N GLY A 332 13.13 7.04 23.85
CA GLY A 332 12.45 7.30 22.59
C GLY A 332 11.55 6.13 22.15
N ALA A 333 12.04 4.90 22.29
CA ALA A 333 11.29 3.68 21.99
C ALA A 333 10.11 3.50 22.97
N LEU A 334 10.30 3.76 24.27
CA LEU A 334 9.24 3.72 25.27
C LEU A 334 8.07 4.65 24.91
N LYS A 335 8.35 5.91 24.58
CA LYS A 335 7.31 6.87 24.15
C LYS A 335 6.54 6.38 22.93
N ALA A 336 7.23 5.72 22.00
CA ALA A 336 6.57 5.13 20.84
C ALA A 336 5.70 3.92 21.23
N TRP A 337 6.17 3.03 22.11
CA TRP A 337 5.37 1.94 22.64
C TRP A 337 4.12 2.42 23.37
N GLU A 338 4.23 3.45 24.22
CA GLU A 338 3.08 4.09 24.88
C GLU A 338 2.06 4.63 23.88
N ARG A 339 2.53 5.28 22.81
CA ARG A 339 1.67 5.82 21.76
C ARG A 339 1.03 4.76 20.88
N PHE A 340 1.76 3.70 20.53
CA PHE A 340 1.32 2.69 19.57
C PHE A 340 0.65 1.48 20.21
N ALA A 341 0.70 1.34 21.53
CA ALA A 341 -0.07 0.35 22.29
C ALA A 341 -1.16 1.01 23.17
N SER A 342 -1.57 2.24 22.84
CA SER A 342 -2.57 2.99 23.60
C SER A 342 -3.95 2.33 23.60
N GLU A 343 -4.24 1.46 22.62
CA GLU A 343 -5.50 0.69 22.58
C GLU A 343 -5.66 -0.29 23.77
N PHE A 344 -4.58 -0.60 24.50
CA PHE A 344 -4.57 -1.47 25.68
C PHE A 344 -4.62 -0.71 27.01
N ASN A 345 -4.85 0.60 26.99
CA ASN A 345 -4.98 1.40 28.22
C ASN A 345 -6.19 0.93 29.05
N GLU A 346 -6.15 1.18 30.36
CA GLU A 346 -7.17 0.71 31.32
C GLU A 346 -8.60 1.21 31.01
N GLU A 347 -8.71 2.38 30.39
CA GLU A 347 -9.98 2.95 29.95
C GLU A 347 -10.45 2.42 28.59
N GLY A 348 -9.62 1.65 27.88
CA GLY A 348 -9.88 1.18 26.52
C GLY A 348 -10.87 0.03 26.44
N ILE A 349 -11.54 -0.09 25.29
CA ILE A 349 -12.52 -1.16 24.99
C ILE A 349 -11.90 -2.56 25.20
N ILE A 350 -10.61 -2.74 24.86
CA ILE A 350 -9.91 -4.03 25.01
C ILE A 350 -9.80 -4.44 26.48
N HIS A 351 -9.52 -3.49 27.37
CA HIS A 351 -9.37 -3.74 28.80
C HIS A 351 -10.72 -4.01 29.47
N GLN A 352 -11.77 -3.29 29.06
CA GLN A 352 -13.13 -3.51 29.57
C GLN A 352 -13.76 -4.84 29.10
N ALA A 353 -13.28 -5.38 27.97
CA ALA A 353 -13.81 -6.61 27.40
C ALA A 353 -13.58 -7.84 28.30
N SER A 354 -14.56 -8.73 28.36
CA SER A 354 -14.36 -10.08 28.91
C SER A 354 -13.46 -10.92 27.99
N GLN A 355 -12.94 -12.05 28.50
CA GLN A 355 -12.18 -12.98 27.65
C GLN A 355 -13.05 -13.54 26.52
N GLU A 356 -14.31 -13.89 26.81
CA GLU A 356 -15.26 -14.39 25.82
C GLU A 356 -15.49 -13.38 24.68
N GLN A 357 -15.55 -12.09 25.01
CA GLN A 357 -15.68 -11.01 24.03
C GLN A 357 -14.44 -10.92 23.14
N ARG A 358 -13.24 -10.92 23.75
CA ARG A 358 -11.98 -10.91 22.99
C ARG A 358 -11.89 -12.13 22.05
N ASP A 359 -12.23 -13.31 22.54
CA ASP A 359 -12.21 -14.56 21.76
C ASP A 359 -13.21 -14.50 20.60
N SER A 360 -14.41 -13.94 20.83
CA SER A 360 -15.44 -13.77 19.78
C SER A 360 -15.03 -12.76 18.69
N ALA A 361 -14.16 -11.80 19.00
CA ALA A 361 -13.64 -10.84 18.03
C ALA A 361 -12.48 -11.37 17.19
N TRP A 362 -11.71 -12.32 17.73
CA TRP A 362 -10.47 -12.88 17.20
C TRP A 362 -9.73 -12.00 16.17
N VAL A 363 -8.70 -11.31 16.64
CA VAL A 363 -7.89 -10.43 15.79
C VAL A 363 -6.47 -11.01 15.71
N PRO A 364 -5.91 -11.30 14.52
CA PRO A 364 -4.53 -11.80 14.45
C PRO A 364 -3.54 -10.72 14.93
N ALA A 365 -2.47 -11.12 15.61
CA ALA A 365 -1.46 -10.18 16.12
C ALA A 365 -0.71 -9.40 15.02
N THR A 366 -0.57 -10.01 13.84
CA THR A 366 0.13 -9.45 12.68
C THR A 366 -0.78 -9.42 11.46
N ASN A 367 -0.59 -8.44 10.57
CA ASN A 367 -1.33 -8.36 9.31
C ASN A 367 -0.66 -9.16 8.17
N ASP A 368 0.33 -10.01 8.47
CA ASP A 368 1.09 -10.84 7.53
C ASP A 368 0.18 -11.61 6.55
N VAL A 369 -0.97 -12.13 7.02
CA VAL A 369 -1.95 -12.83 6.17
C VAL A 369 -2.58 -11.88 5.14
N SER A 370 -2.96 -10.67 5.56
CA SER A 370 -3.57 -9.65 4.70
C SER A 370 -2.54 -9.09 3.71
N GLU A 371 -1.31 -8.85 4.16
CA GLU A 371 -0.20 -8.41 3.31
C GLU A 371 0.19 -9.50 2.29
N GLY A 372 0.21 -10.75 2.71
CA GLY A 372 0.40 -11.92 1.86
C GLY A 372 -0.66 -12.02 0.77
N ALA A 373 -1.94 -11.79 1.11
CA ALA A 373 -3.03 -11.79 0.13
C ALA A 373 -2.90 -10.66 -0.91
N LEU A 374 -2.48 -9.46 -0.49
CA LEU A 374 -2.18 -8.35 -1.40
C LEU A 374 -0.96 -8.65 -2.29
N GLY A 375 0.07 -9.29 -1.73
CA GLY A 375 1.22 -9.78 -2.48
C GLY A 375 0.82 -10.79 -3.55
N GLN A 376 0.00 -11.78 -3.17
CA GLN A 376 -0.56 -12.78 -4.07
C GLN A 376 -1.39 -12.11 -5.18
N ARG A 377 -2.27 -11.17 -4.82
CA ARG A 377 -3.06 -10.39 -5.80
C ARG A 377 -2.18 -9.67 -6.80
N ARG A 378 -1.15 -8.95 -6.34
CA ARG A 378 -0.19 -8.26 -7.21
C ARG A 378 0.51 -9.22 -8.18
N GLN A 379 0.99 -10.36 -7.70
CA GLN A 379 1.62 -11.36 -8.57
C GLN A 379 0.65 -11.93 -9.60
N MET A 380 -0.60 -12.21 -9.21
CA MET A 380 -1.61 -12.75 -10.11
C MET A 380 -2.02 -11.73 -11.19
N HIS A 381 -2.19 -10.44 -10.85
CA HIS A 381 -2.45 -9.41 -11.85
C HIS A 381 -1.26 -9.19 -12.80
N ARG A 382 -0.02 -9.32 -12.33
CA ARG A 382 1.15 -9.28 -13.25
C ARG A 382 1.12 -10.40 -14.28
N ARG A 383 0.71 -11.61 -13.86
CA ARG A 383 0.58 -12.77 -14.75
C ARG A 383 -0.67 -12.71 -15.64
N ALA A 384 -1.75 -12.12 -15.14
CA ALA A 384 -3.03 -11.99 -15.84
C ALA A 384 -3.64 -10.59 -15.59
N PRO A 385 -3.22 -9.55 -16.34
CA PRO A 385 -3.67 -8.17 -16.11
C PRO A 385 -5.17 -7.97 -16.33
N THR A 386 -5.80 -8.82 -17.14
CA THR A 386 -7.24 -8.78 -17.45
C THR A 386 -8.11 -9.56 -16.46
N MET A 387 -7.51 -10.18 -15.43
CA MET A 387 -8.24 -10.92 -14.41
C MET A 387 -9.09 -9.96 -13.57
N THR A 388 -10.38 -10.29 -13.41
CA THR A 388 -11.29 -9.50 -12.56
C THR A 388 -11.12 -9.85 -11.08
N ASP A 389 -11.62 -8.98 -10.20
CA ASP A 389 -11.57 -9.20 -8.76
C ASP A 389 -12.40 -10.42 -8.34
N GLU A 390 -13.52 -10.69 -9.02
CA GLU A 390 -14.32 -11.91 -8.79
C GLU A 390 -13.54 -13.17 -9.16
N GLN A 391 -12.79 -13.14 -10.28
CA GLN A 391 -11.96 -14.28 -10.69
C GLN A 391 -10.80 -14.51 -9.72
N PHE A 392 -10.18 -13.44 -9.24
CA PHE A 392 -9.17 -13.53 -8.18
C PHE A 392 -9.76 -14.16 -6.92
N ASN A 393 -10.86 -13.60 -6.40
CA ASN A 393 -11.52 -14.09 -5.20
C ASN A 393 -11.93 -15.56 -5.35
N ALA A 394 -12.54 -15.93 -6.47
CA ALA A 394 -12.93 -17.32 -6.75
C ALA A 394 -11.72 -18.26 -6.70
N ARG A 395 -10.60 -17.91 -7.35
CA ARG A 395 -9.39 -18.75 -7.36
C ARG A 395 -8.76 -18.90 -5.98
N VAL A 396 -8.75 -17.83 -5.19
CA VAL A 396 -8.18 -17.85 -3.84
C VAL A 396 -9.07 -18.65 -2.89
N ILE A 397 -10.39 -18.40 -2.91
CA ILE A 397 -11.38 -19.10 -2.07
C ILE A 397 -11.42 -20.59 -2.42
N TRP A 398 -11.38 -20.94 -3.71
CA TRP A 398 -11.39 -22.33 -4.18
C TRP A 398 -10.30 -23.19 -3.53
N LYS A 399 -9.11 -22.60 -3.33
CA LYS A 399 -8.00 -23.25 -2.63
C LYS A 399 -8.13 -23.14 -1.11
N ARG A 400 -8.44 -21.95 -0.60
CA ARG A 400 -8.42 -21.64 0.85
C ARG A 400 -9.50 -22.39 1.63
N ASN A 401 -10.68 -22.57 1.05
CA ASN A 401 -11.79 -23.27 1.70
C ASN A 401 -11.76 -24.79 1.41
N GLU A 402 -10.65 -25.31 0.89
CA GLU A 402 -10.54 -26.70 0.43
C GLU A 402 -11.64 -27.10 -0.57
N THR A 403 -12.24 -26.13 -1.26
CA THR A 403 -13.35 -26.39 -2.19
C THR A 403 -12.91 -27.27 -3.35
N GLU A 404 -11.63 -27.18 -3.75
CA GLU A 404 -11.04 -28.12 -4.71
C GLU A 404 -11.11 -29.57 -4.23
N LYS A 405 -10.75 -29.81 -2.97
CA LYS A 405 -10.74 -31.15 -2.38
C LYS A 405 -12.17 -31.67 -2.24
N TRP A 406 -13.05 -30.85 -1.67
CA TRP A 406 -14.47 -31.17 -1.55
C TRP A 406 -15.11 -31.47 -2.91
N ALA A 407 -14.83 -30.66 -3.94
CA ALA A 407 -15.38 -30.87 -5.27
C ALA A 407 -14.88 -32.18 -5.90
N LYS A 408 -13.58 -32.51 -5.74
CA LYS A 408 -13.01 -33.79 -6.20
C LYS A 408 -13.61 -35.00 -5.49
N GLU A 409 -14.00 -34.85 -4.22
CA GLU A 409 -14.58 -35.92 -3.42
C GLU A 409 -16.08 -36.10 -3.68
N MET A 410 -16.80 -35.02 -4.04
CA MET A 410 -18.26 -35.00 -4.09
C MET A 410 -18.85 -34.94 -5.51
N PHE A 411 -18.12 -34.39 -6.49
CA PHE A 411 -18.63 -34.26 -7.85
C PHE A 411 -18.28 -35.47 -8.71
N THR A 412 -19.27 -35.92 -9.47
CA THR A 412 -19.08 -36.86 -10.56
C THR A 412 -18.79 -36.12 -11.87
N GLU A 413 -18.33 -36.83 -12.91
CA GLU A 413 -18.14 -36.22 -14.24
C GLU A 413 -19.43 -35.60 -14.81
N GLU A 414 -20.59 -36.10 -14.43
CA GLU A 414 -21.89 -35.57 -14.85
C GLU A 414 -22.19 -34.22 -14.18
N ASP A 415 -21.88 -34.08 -12.89
CA ASP A 415 -22.04 -32.83 -12.14
C ASP A 415 -21.12 -31.73 -12.70
N GLU A 416 -19.88 -32.07 -13.04
CA GLU A 416 -18.94 -31.15 -13.67
C GLU A 416 -19.44 -30.67 -15.04
N LYS A 417 -19.93 -31.60 -15.88
CA LYS A 417 -20.51 -31.26 -17.20
C LYS A 417 -21.75 -30.38 -17.05
N TYR A 418 -22.59 -30.64 -16.05
CA TYR A 418 -23.77 -29.82 -15.76
C TYR A 418 -23.38 -28.39 -15.38
N LEU A 419 -22.44 -28.23 -14.45
CA LEU A 419 -21.95 -26.92 -14.01
C LEU A 419 -21.29 -26.14 -15.14
N GLN A 420 -20.45 -26.80 -15.96
CA GLN A 420 -19.86 -26.18 -17.15
C GLN A 420 -20.96 -25.69 -18.10
N THR A 421 -21.92 -26.55 -18.44
CA THR A 421 -23.02 -26.22 -19.37
C THR A 421 -23.84 -25.04 -18.87
N ARG A 422 -24.17 -25.01 -17.58
CA ARG A 422 -24.88 -23.89 -16.95
C ARG A 422 -24.09 -22.60 -17.07
N HIS A 423 -22.80 -22.62 -16.70
CA HIS A 423 -21.94 -21.44 -16.77
C HIS A 423 -21.80 -20.91 -18.21
N TRP A 424 -21.68 -21.78 -19.21
CA TRP A 424 -21.68 -21.38 -20.63
C TRP A 424 -22.99 -20.68 -21.03
N ARG A 425 -24.15 -21.18 -20.58
CA ARG A 425 -25.46 -20.57 -20.86
C ARG A 425 -25.59 -19.20 -20.22
N GLU A 426 -25.17 -19.05 -18.97
CA GLU A 426 -25.19 -17.77 -18.24
C GLU A 426 -24.28 -16.74 -18.93
N ARG A 427 -23.06 -17.12 -19.30
CA ARG A 427 -22.15 -16.23 -20.04
C ARG A 427 -22.69 -15.82 -21.41
N ALA A 428 -23.32 -16.75 -22.12
CA ALA A 428 -23.96 -16.46 -23.40
C ALA A 428 -25.12 -15.47 -23.22
N ALA A 429 -25.90 -15.60 -22.14
CA ALA A 429 -26.97 -14.66 -21.80
C ALA A 429 -26.43 -13.27 -21.45
N GLU A 430 -25.38 -13.18 -20.63
CA GLU A 430 -24.70 -11.92 -20.32
C GLU A 430 -24.12 -11.24 -21.57
N GLY A 431 -23.50 -12.02 -22.45
CA GLY A 431 -22.97 -11.55 -23.72
C GLY A 431 -24.06 -10.92 -24.59
N ARG A 432 -25.20 -11.60 -24.73
CA ARG A 432 -26.39 -11.07 -25.43
C ARG A 432 -26.93 -9.79 -24.78
N ALA A 433 -26.99 -9.72 -23.45
CA ALA A 433 -27.42 -8.52 -22.73
C ALA A 433 -26.46 -7.33 -22.94
N LYS A 434 -25.13 -7.57 -22.93
CA LYS A 434 -24.13 -6.53 -23.23
C LYS A 434 -24.24 -6.04 -24.68
N GLN A 435 -24.46 -6.95 -25.62
CA GLN A 435 -24.68 -6.62 -27.02
C GLN A 435 -25.95 -5.78 -27.20
N ALA A 436 -27.08 -6.20 -26.63
CA ALA A 436 -28.33 -5.44 -26.66
C ALA A 436 -28.18 -4.02 -26.07
N LYS A 437 -27.45 -3.87 -24.95
CA LYS A 437 -27.13 -2.55 -24.38
C LYS A 437 -26.25 -1.70 -25.30
N ARG A 438 -25.26 -2.30 -25.97
CA ARG A 438 -24.42 -1.61 -26.96
C ARG A 438 -25.25 -1.14 -28.14
N ASP A 439 -26.12 -2.00 -28.67
CA ASP A 439 -26.96 -1.70 -29.82
C ASP A 439 -28.00 -0.62 -29.50
N ALA A 440 -28.60 -0.67 -28.30
CA ALA A 440 -29.48 0.39 -27.79
C ALA A 440 -28.75 1.74 -27.64
N ARG A 441 -27.50 1.73 -27.14
CA ARG A 441 -26.67 2.95 -27.06
C ARG A 441 -26.35 3.52 -28.44
N LEU A 442 -25.97 2.66 -29.39
CA LEU A 442 -25.69 3.07 -30.77
C LEU A 442 -26.95 3.62 -31.46
N SER A 443 -28.10 2.97 -31.26
CA SER A 443 -29.40 3.42 -31.77
C SER A 443 -29.80 4.79 -31.19
N SER A 444 -29.72 4.95 -29.86
CA SER A 444 -30.01 6.23 -29.21
C SER A 444 -29.04 7.34 -29.63
N ALA A 445 -27.75 7.02 -29.81
CA ALA A 445 -26.77 7.97 -30.32
C ALA A 445 -27.10 8.40 -31.76
N LYS A 446 -27.45 7.46 -32.63
CA LYS A 446 -27.90 7.75 -34.00
C LYS A 446 -29.17 8.61 -34.02
N GLN A 447 -30.17 8.31 -33.20
CA GLN A 447 -31.39 9.12 -33.10
C GLN A 447 -31.11 10.55 -32.63
N LYS A 448 -30.25 10.71 -31.61
CA LYS A 448 -29.83 12.05 -31.13
C LYS A 448 -29.05 12.81 -32.20
N LEU A 449 -28.21 12.13 -32.97
CA LEU A 449 -27.46 12.74 -34.07
C LEU A 449 -28.36 13.09 -35.27
N ALA A 450 -29.40 12.30 -35.53
CA ALA A 450 -30.39 12.59 -36.57
C ALA A 450 -31.13 13.91 -36.33
N GLN A 451 -31.37 14.28 -35.06
CA GLN A 451 -32.03 15.54 -34.68
C GLN A 451 -31.09 16.77 -34.75
N VAL A 452 -29.79 16.58 -34.96
CA VAL A 452 -28.84 17.70 -35.05
C VAL A 452 -28.85 18.25 -36.46
N VAL A 453 -29.30 19.49 -36.59
CA VAL A 453 -29.19 20.28 -37.83
C VAL A 453 -27.78 20.87 -37.91
N LEU A 454 -27.17 20.72 -39.09
CA LEU A 454 -25.82 21.19 -39.36
C LEU A 454 -25.86 22.70 -39.66
N VAL A 455 -24.96 23.48 -39.07
CA VAL A 455 -24.91 24.93 -39.31
C VAL A 455 -24.09 25.20 -40.57
N GLU A 456 -24.77 25.36 -41.71
CA GLU A 456 -24.12 25.38 -43.04
C GLU A 456 -23.34 26.68 -43.33
N ASP A 457 -23.74 27.80 -42.73
CA ASP A 457 -23.09 29.12 -42.85
C ASP A 457 -22.49 29.59 -41.52
N ALA A 458 -21.77 28.70 -40.87
CA ALA A 458 -21.11 29.00 -39.60
C ALA A 458 -19.87 29.88 -39.81
N THR A 459 -19.79 31.02 -39.11
CA THR A 459 -18.56 31.82 -39.00
C THR A 459 -17.78 31.38 -37.76
N TYR A 460 -16.49 31.72 -37.73
CA TYR A 460 -15.65 31.43 -36.56
C TYR A 460 -16.26 32.00 -35.26
N GLU A 461 -16.81 33.22 -35.32
CA GLU A 461 -17.46 33.88 -34.19
C GLU A 461 -18.75 33.20 -33.73
N SER A 462 -19.55 32.65 -34.66
CA SER A 462 -20.77 31.94 -34.31
C SER A 462 -20.47 30.60 -33.63
N LEU A 463 -19.45 29.87 -34.11
CA LEU A 463 -18.97 28.62 -33.50
C LEU A 463 -18.26 28.86 -32.17
N GLN A 464 -17.59 30.01 -31.99
CA GLN A 464 -16.95 30.38 -30.72
C GLN A 464 -17.98 30.58 -29.60
N LYS A 465 -19.21 31.03 -29.94
CA LYS A 465 -20.31 31.19 -28.98
C LYS A 465 -20.99 29.86 -28.61
N MET A 466 -20.81 28.79 -29.40
CA MET A 466 -21.38 27.48 -29.10
C MET A 466 -20.69 26.79 -27.92
N LYS A 467 -21.42 25.95 -27.20
CA LYS A 467 -20.84 25.07 -26.17
C LYS A 467 -20.02 23.97 -26.86
N VAL A 468 -18.97 23.50 -26.20
CA VAL A 468 -18.10 22.41 -26.72
C VAL A 468 -18.91 21.16 -27.06
N LYS A 469 -19.94 20.85 -26.27
CA LYS A 469 -20.85 19.72 -26.52
C LYS A 469 -21.64 19.84 -27.83
N ASP A 470 -21.93 21.06 -28.28
CA ASP A 470 -22.67 21.28 -29.52
C ASP A 470 -21.71 21.30 -30.72
N LEU A 471 -20.47 21.79 -30.54
CA LEU A 471 -19.40 21.62 -31.53
C LEU A 471 -19.07 20.14 -31.77
N ASP A 472 -19.04 19.33 -30.71
CA ASP A 472 -18.85 17.88 -30.82
C ASP A 472 -19.95 17.19 -31.65
N LYS A 473 -21.21 17.63 -31.50
CA LYS A 473 -22.33 17.13 -32.30
C LYS A 473 -22.19 17.53 -33.78
N GLN A 474 -21.71 18.74 -34.08
CA GLN A 474 -21.47 19.20 -35.45
C GLN A 474 -20.37 18.36 -36.12
N ILE A 475 -19.29 18.05 -35.40
CA ILE A 475 -18.22 17.15 -35.88
C ILE A 475 -18.76 15.74 -36.15
N ASP A 476 -19.51 15.17 -35.20
CA ASP A 476 -20.10 13.84 -35.38
C ASP A 476 -21.08 13.81 -36.56
N LYS A 477 -21.82 14.90 -36.81
CA LYS A 477 -22.76 15.02 -37.92
C LYS A 477 -22.06 15.14 -39.28
N LEU A 478 -20.97 15.90 -39.35
CA LEU A 478 -20.13 15.97 -40.55
C LEU A 478 -19.53 14.61 -40.92
N ARG A 479 -19.14 13.81 -39.92
CA ARG A 479 -18.63 12.44 -40.13
C ARG A 479 -19.73 11.47 -40.54
N GLU A 480 -20.95 11.59 -40.00
CA GLU A 480 -22.12 10.81 -40.43
C GLU A 480 -22.50 11.12 -41.88
N ALA A 481 -22.38 12.39 -42.30
CA ALA A 481 -22.65 12.83 -43.67
C ALA A 481 -21.62 12.35 -44.71
N GLY A 482 -20.61 11.58 -44.30
CA GLY A 482 -19.67 10.90 -45.21
C GLY A 482 -18.31 11.57 -45.41
N ASP A 483 -18.02 12.69 -44.74
CA ASP A 483 -16.68 13.31 -44.81
C ASP A 483 -15.66 12.53 -43.97
N LYS A 484 -14.91 11.63 -44.63
CA LYS A 484 -13.86 10.81 -44.02
C LYS A 484 -12.64 11.63 -43.56
N ALA A 485 -12.48 12.86 -44.03
CA ALA A 485 -11.36 13.73 -43.67
C ALA A 485 -11.59 14.46 -42.33
N VAL A 486 -12.83 14.49 -41.80
CA VAL A 486 -13.13 15.08 -40.50
C VAL A 486 -12.64 14.16 -39.38
N ARG A 487 -11.70 14.68 -38.58
CA ARG A 487 -11.14 13.96 -37.43
C ARG A 487 -12.19 13.71 -36.34
N ALA A 488 -12.03 12.60 -35.63
CA ALA A 488 -12.90 12.30 -34.49
C ALA A 488 -12.77 13.35 -33.39
N LYS A 489 -13.87 13.72 -32.73
CA LYS A 489 -13.89 14.70 -31.63
C LYS A 489 -12.90 14.39 -30.49
N SER A 490 -12.56 13.12 -30.28
CA SER A 490 -11.58 12.66 -29.28
C SER A 490 -10.13 13.00 -29.65
N MET A 491 -9.84 13.28 -30.91
CA MET A 491 -8.52 13.69 -31.41
C MET A 491 -8.33 15.21 -31.39
N LEU A 492 -9.35 15.97 -30.97
CA LEU A 492 -9.35 17.44 -30.96
C LEU A 492 -9.37 17.92 -29.51
N SER A 493 -8.19 18.32 -29.02
CA SER A 493 -7.93 18.60 -27.60
C SER A 493 -8.55 19.90 -27.10
N ASN A 494 -8.75 20.91 -27.96
CA ASN A 494 -9.24 22.22 -27.55
C ASN A 494 -10.37 22.74 -28.46
N LYS A 495 -11.09 23.74 -27.94
CA LYS A 495 -12.26 24.33 -28.61
C LYS A 495 -11.90 24.93 -29.98
N HIS A 496 -10.73 25.55 -30.10
CA HIS A 496 -10.26 26.16 -31.33
C HIS A 496 -10.03 25.13 -32.44
N ALA A 497 -9.39 24.00 -32.11
CA ALA A 497 -9.18 22.88 -33.03
C ALA A 497 -10.50 22.28 -33.52
N LYS A 498 -11.50 22.17 -32.64
CA LYS A 498 -12.86 21.74 -33.01
C LYS A 498 -13.53 22.70 -33.98
N ILE A 499 -13.41 24.01 -33.75
CA ILE A 499 -13.97 25.04 -34.65
C ILE A 499 -13.30 24.99 -36.03
N LYS A 500 -11.96 24.90 -36.06
CA LYS A 500 -11.20 24.81 -37.32
C LYS A 500 -11.57 23.57 -38.13
N GLU A 501 -11.76 22.44 -37.46
CA GLU A 501 -12.17 21.18 -38.10
C GLU A 501 -13.58 21.28 -38.72
N ILE A 502 -14.52 21.91 -38.01
CA ILE A 502 -15.89 22.12 -38.50
C ILE A 502 -15.90 23.03 -39.73
N LEU A 503 -15.18 24.16 -39.68
CA LEU A 503 -15.09 25.09 -40.81
C LEU A 503 -14.45 24.43 -42.04
N GLY A 504 -13.37 23.67 -41.85
CA GLY A 504 -12.73 22.92 -42.93
C GLY A 504 -13.64 21.83 -43.52
N GLY A 505 -14.44 21.15 -42.70
CA GLY A 505 -15.44 20.19 -43.17
C GLY A 505 -16.58 20.85 -43.95
N LEU A 506 -17.06 22.02 -43.51
CA LEU A 506 -18.07 22.81 -44.22
C LEU A 506 -17.59 23.31 -45.58
N GLU A 507 -16.35 23.79 -45.65
CA GLU A 507 -15.73 24.29 -46.89
C GLU A 507 -15.53 23.16 -47.92
N ARG A 508 -15.07 21.99 -47.47
CA ARG A 508 -14.99 20.77 -48.31
C ARG A 508 -16.36 20.33 -48.83
N ARG A 509 -17.39 20.47 -48.01
CA ARG A 509 -18.76 20.15 -48.41
C ARG A 509 -19.26 21.12 -49.47
N LYS A 510 -19.05 22.43 -49.30
CA LYS A 510 -19.41 23.47 -50.29
C LYS A 510 -18.71 23.27 -51.64
N THR A 511 -17.43 22.89 -51.63
CA THR A 511 -16.68 22.56 -52.86
C THR A 511 -17.16 21.28 -53.53
N THR A 512 -17.52 20.25 -52.76
CA THR A 512 -18.08 18.99 -53.31
C THR A 512 -19.47 19.21 -53.94
N THR A 513 -20.31 20.07 -53.36
CA THR A 513 -21.63 20.41 -53.94
C THR A 513 -21.50 21.24 -55.22
N HIS A 514 -20.42 22.03 -55.37
CA HIS A 514 -20.14 22.82 -56.57
C HIS A 514 -19.57 22.01 -57.74
N ILE A 515 -18.85 20.92 -57.47
CA ILE A 515 -18.26 20.04 -58.50
C ILE A 515 -19.29 19.03 -59.06
N GLY A 516 -20.40 18.79 -58.34
CA GLY A 516 -21.49 17.90 -58.79
C GLY A 516 -22.36 18.40 -59.95
N ILE A 517 -22.07 19.58 -60.53
CA ILE A 517 -22.76 20.13 -61.71
C ILE A 517 -21.91 19.96 -63.00
N GLU A 518 -20.61 19.63 -62.90
CA GLU A 518 -19.75 19.41 -64.07
C GLU A 518 -18.82 18.21 -63.83
N GLY A 519 -19.19 17.03 -64.36
CA GLY A 519 -18.27 15.88 -64.36
C GLY A 519 -18.94 14.50 -64.35
N MET A 520 -19.87 14.25 -65.26
CA MET A 520 -20.05 12.88 -65.79
C MET A 520 -18.78 12.57 -66.59
N ASP A 521 -17.92 11.66 -66.10
CA ASP A 521 -17.32 10.61 -66.93
C ASP A 521 -16.44 9.63 -66.14
N SER A 522 -16.81 8.36 -66.30
CA SER A 522 -15.98 7.15 -66.39
C SER A 522 -14.98 6.75 -65.28
N VAL A 523 -15.29 5.57 -64.71
CA VAL A 523 -14.43 4.36 -64.63
C VAL A 523 -13.19 4.38 -63.73
N GLY A 524 -13.14 3.38 -62.82
CA GLY A 524 -11.96 2.50 -62.77
C GLY A 524 -11.30 2.26 -61.41
N SER A 525 -11.76 1.21 -60.72
CA SER A 525 -10.97 0.13 -60.09
C SER A 525 -9.52 0.40 -59.59
N ARG A 526 -9.27 0.13 -58.30
CA ARG A 526 -8.04 -0.52 -57.79
C ARG A 526 -8.23 -0.88 -56.31
N MET A 527 -8.32 -2.16 -55.93
CA MET A 527 -7.27 -3.17 -55.74
C MET A 527 -6.23 -2.80 -54.68
N ASP A 528 -6.20 -3.65 -53.66
CA ASP A 528 -5.22 -3.82 -52.58
C ASP A 528 -3.78 -3.85 -53.07
N MET A 529 -2.84 -3.53 -52.17
CA MET A 529 -1.59 -4.28 -51.98
C MET A 529 -0.88 -3.78 -50.72
N ASP A 530 -0.62 -4.72 -49.83
CA ASP A 530 0.34 -4.65 -48.73
C ASP A 530 1.77 -4.35 -49.24
N GLY A 531 2.58 -3.73 -48.38
CA GLY A 531 3.99 -3.50 -48.62
C GLY A 531 4.73 -3.13 -47.34
N ASN A 532 5.26 -4.15 -46.68
CA ASN A 532 6.10 -4.09 -45.49
C ASN A 532 7.45 -3.38 -45.77
N SER A 533 7.95 -2.58 -44.84
CA SER A 533 9.40 -2.44 -44.61
C SER A 533 9.68 -1.84 -43.23
N ASP A 534 10.02 -2.73 -42.30
CA ASP A 534 10.63 -2.43 -41.00
C ASP A 534 12.05 -1.88 -41.18
N THR A 535 12.27 -0.64 -40.75
CA THR A 535 13.56 -0.19 -40.19
C THR A 535 13.28 0.99 -39.25
N GLU A 536 13.21 0.73 -37.95
CA GLU A 536 13.33 1.80 -36.94
C GLU A 536 14.41 1.43 -35.93
N GLY A 537 15.39 2.34 -35.83
CA GLY A 537 16.43 2.32 -34.83
C GLY A 537 15.89 2.62 -33.44
N PHE A 538 16.65 2.16 -32.45
CA PHE A 538 16.45 2.45 -31.04
C PHE A 538 16.40 3.97 -30.76
N PRO A 539 15.46 4.44 -29.92
CA PRO A 539 15.61 5.73 -29.25
C PRO A 539 16.29 5.58 -27.89
N ASP A 540 17.16 6.53 -27.64
CA ASP A 540 17.93 6.80 -26.43
C ASP A 540 17.10 6.90 -25.14
N ASP A 541 17.80 6.55 -24.06
CA ASP A 541 17.57 6.85 -22.66
C ASP A 541 16.61 8.02 -22.35
N ALA A 542 15.48 7.70 -21.72
CA ALA A 542 14.61 8.66 -21.05
C ALA A 542 14.30 8.21 -19.61
N GLU A 543 15.01 8.82 -18.67
CA GLU A 543 14.59 9.24 -17.32
C GLU A 543 13.55 8.39 -16.56
N LEU A 544 14.07 7.54 -15.66
CA LEU A 544 13.30 6.89 -14.59
C LEU A 544 13.65 7.51 -13.23
N TYR A 545 13.09 8.67 -12.93
CA TYR A 545 12.96 9.20 -11.57
C TYR A 545 11.59 9.87 -11.40
N HIS A 546 10.65 9.13 -10.79
CA HIS A 546 9.45 9.74 -10.23
C HIS A 546 9.67 9.94 -8.72
N THR A 547 9.80 11.21 -8.32
CA THR A 547 9.72 11.62 -6.92
C THR A 547 8.30 11.43 -6.43
N GLY A 548 8.07 10.42 -5.58
CA GLY A 548 6.76 10.21 -4.99
C GLY A 548 6.50 8.84 -4.35
N ASP A 549 7.37 7.85 -4.56
CA ASP A 549 7.12 6.53 -3.98
C ASP A 549 7.46 6.49 -2.48
N VAL A 550 6.39 6.44 -1.70
CA VAL A 550 6.35 6.01 -0.30
C VAL A 550 7.03 4.64 -0.21
N ILE A 551 8.22 4.64 0.38
CA ILE A 551 8.96 3.43 0.74
C ILE A 551 8.32 2.87 2.01
N PHE A 552 7.71 1.68 1.91
CA PHE A 552 7.36 0.85 3.08
C PHE A 552 8.61 0.31 3.74
#